data_AF-A0A6A4P714-F1
#
_entry.id   AF-A0A6A4P714-F1
#
_cell.length_a   1.000
_cell.length_b   1.000
_cell.length_c   1.000
_cell.angle_alpha   90.00
_cell.angle_beta   90.00
_cell.angle_gamma   90.00
#
_symmetry.space_group_name_H-M   'P 1'
#
loop_
_entity.id
_entity.type
_entity.pdbx_description
1 polymer ?
#
loop_
_entity_poly.entity_id
_entity_poly.type
_entity_poly.pdbx_seq_one_letter_code
_entity_poly.pdbx_strand_id
1 'polypeptide(L)' 'MKRFVIPISYLNQPSFEELRNQAEEEFGYDHPMGGLTIPCGDDAFLDLISHLTRL' A
#
# COMPACT_ATOMS: atom_id res chain seq x y z
N MET A 1 -10.65 -3.04 -12.72
CA MET A 1 -10.47 -2.74 -11.29
C MET A 1 -10.55 -4.04 -10.50
N LYS A 2 -9.45 -4.44 -9.87
CA LYS A 2 -9.43 -5.54 -8.89
C LYS A 2 -9.46 -4.94 -7.49
N ARG A 3 -10.12 -5.61 -6.55
CA ARG A 3 -10.14 -5.22 -5.14
C ARG A 3 -9.43 -6.30 -4.35
N PHE A 4 -8.46 -5.90 -3.55
CA PHE A 4 -7.75 -6.78 -2.63
C PHE A 4 -8.21 -6.45 -1.21
N VAL A 5 -8.47 -7.49 -0.41
CA VAL A 5 -8.81 -7.36 1.00
C VAL A 5 -7.64 -7.93 1.79
N ILE A 6 -7.04 -7.11 2.65
CA ILE A 6 -5.87 -7.48 3.44
C ILE A 6 -6.14 -7.22 4.93
N PRO A 7 -5.46 -7.95 5.84
CA PRO A 7 -5.53 -7.66 7.26
C PRO A 7 -5.05 -6.23 7.56
N ILE A 8 -5.76 -5.54 8.46
CA ILE A 8 -5.37 -4.17 8.88
C ILE A 8 -3.98 -4.13 9.53
N SER A 9 -3.52 -5.25 10.10
CA SER A 9 -2.19 -5.39 10.70
C SER A 9 -1.05 -5.18 9.71
N TYR A 10 -1.29 -5.36 8.41
CA TYR A 10 -0.28 -5.13 7.37
C TYR A 10 0.09 -3.65 7.24
N LEU A 11 -0.81 -2.75 7.61
CA LEU A 11 -0.51 -1.31 7.64
C LEU A 11 0.59 -0.95 8.66
N ASN A 12 0.82 -1.79 9.67
CA ASN A 12 1.86 -1.58 10.68
C ASN A 12 3.19 -2.23 10.30
N GLN A 13 3.30 -2.86 9.12
CA GLN A 13 4.53 -3.52 8.68
C GLN A 13 5.47 -2.49 8.03
N PRO A 14 6.79 -2.55 8.31
CA PRO A 14 7.75 -1.59 7.78
C PRO A 14 7.70 -1.44 6.26
N SER A 15 7.56 -2.56 5.54
CA SER A 15 7.50 -2.55 4.08
C SER A 15 6.24 -1.86 3.53
N PHE A 16 5.14 -1.87 4.29
CA PHE A 16 3.92 -1.15 3.90
C PHE A 16 4.08 0.36 4.17
N GLU A 17 4.74 0.73 5.27
CA GLU A 17 5.11 2.13 5.55
C GLU A 17 6.05 2.69 4.47
N GLU A 18 7.03 1.91 4.00
CA GLU A 18 7.90 2.32 2.88
C GLU A 18 7.09 2.60 1.61
N LEU A 19 6.16 1.70 1.26
CA LEU A 19 5.28 1.90 0.10
C LEU A 19 4.41 3.16 0.23
N ARG A 20 3.93 3.47 1.44
CA ARG A 20 3.18 4.69 1.73
C ARG A 20 4.03 5.94 1.59
N ASN A 21 5.26 5.92 2.10
CA ASN A 21 6.19 7.04 1.99
C ASN A 21 6.59 7.32 0.52
N GLN A 22 6.79 6.26 -0.27
CA GLN A 22 7.07 6.41 -1.71
C GLN A 22 5.89 7.03 -2.45
N ALA A 23 4.67 6.57 -2.16
CA ALA A 23 3.46 7.14 -2.75
C ALA A 23 3.22 8.60 -2.30
N GLU A 24 3.52 8.92 -1.05
CA GLU A 24 3.47 10.30 -0.56
C GLU A 24 4.47 11.20 -1.29
N GLU A 25 5.72 10.80 -1.42
CA GLU A 25 6.77 11.61 -2.04
C GLU A 25 6.42 11.94 -3.49
N GLU A 26 5.85 10.99 -4.22
CA GLU A 26 5.54 11.16 -5.64
C GLU A 26 4.19 11.86 -5.89
N PHE A 27 3.19 11.68 -5.02
CA PHE A 27 1.81 12.13 -5.29
C PHE A 27 1.21 13.07 -4.24
N GLY A 28 1.84 13.23 -3.08
CA GLY A 28 1.38 14.04 -1.96
C GLY A 28 0.18 13.46 -1.22
N TYR A 29 -0.13 14.04 -0.04
CA TYR A 29 -1.25 13.63 0.82
C TYR A 29 -2.60 14.23 0.46
N ASP A 30 -2.67 15.11 -0.54
CA ASP A 30 -3.90 15.82 -0.88
C ASP A 30 -4.84 14.87 -1.64
N HIS A 31 -5.58 14.09 -0.86
CA HIS A 31 -6.53 13.12 -1.35
C HIS A 31 -7.95 13.60 -1.02
N PRO A 32 -8.68 14.20 -1.98
CA PRO A 32 -10.00 14.77 -1.74
C PRO A 32 -11.05 13.74 -1.29
N MET A 33 -10.80 12.44 -1.47
CA MET A 33 -11.68 11.35 -1.01
C MET A 33 -11.38 10.84 0.40
N GLY A 34 -10.36 11.36 1.10
CA GLY A 34 -10.02 10.98 2.48
C GLY A 34 -9.52 9.54 2.67
N GLY A 35 -9.42 8.75 1.59
CA GLY A 35 -8.83 7.42 1.58
C GLY A 35 -7.35 7.44 1.23
N LEU A 36 -6.59 6.51 1.81
CA LEU A 36 -5.21 6.26 1.40
C LEU A 36 -5.21 5.68 -0.02
N THR A 37 -4.68 6.45 -0.98
CA THR A 37 -4.53 6.00 -2.36
C THR A 37 -3.05 5.82 -2.64
N ILE A 38 -2.63 4.57 -2.81
CA ILE A 38 -1.24 4.23 -3.13
C ILE A 38 -1.17 3.90 -4.62
N PRO A 39 -0.76 4.84 -5.47
CA PRO A 39 -0.41 4.53 -6.85
C PRO A 39 0.80 3.58 -6.86
N CYS A 40 0.55 2.34 -7.25
CA CYS A 40 1.57 1.32 -7.42
C CYS A 40 1.13 0.34 -8.52
N GLY A 41 2.08 -0.39 -9.09
CA GLY A 41 1.77 -1.50 -9.98
C GLY A 41 1.08 -2.64 -9.25
N ASP A 42 0.13 -3.31 -9.91
CA ASP A 42 -0.52 -4.51 -9.37
C ASP A 42 0.53 -5.58 -8.95
N ASP A 43 1.63 -5.68 -9.68
CA ASP A 43 2.76 -6.57 -9.42
C ASP A 43 3.52 -6.19 -8.15
N ALA A 44 3.84 -4.91 -7.97
CA ALA A 44 4.50 -4.41 -6.75
C ALA A 44 3.64 -4.63 -5.50
N PHE A 45 2.32 -4.39 -5.61
CA PHE A 45 1.39 -4.66 -4.52
C PHE A 45 1.33 -6.15 -4.18
N LEU A 46 1.23 -7.02 -5.19
CA LEU A 46 1.18 -8.48 -4.97
C LEU A 46 2.48 -9.03 -4.37
N ASP A 47 3.63 -8.51 -4.77
CA ASP A 47 4.92 -8.87 -4.19
C ASP A 47 5.00 -8.47 -2.71
N LEU A 48 4.55 -7.26 -2.36
CA LEU A 48 4.45 -6.81 -0.98
C LEU A 48 3.54 -7.74 -0.16
N ILE A 49 2.33 -8.04 -0.65
CA ILE A 49 1.39 -8.91 0.06
C ILE A 49 1.96 -10.33 0.22
N SER A 50 2.63 -10.88 -0.79
CA SER A 50 3.31 -12.18 -0.72
C SER A 50 4.33 -12.23 0.42
N HIS A 51 5.13 -11.18 0.60
CA HIS A 51 6.08 -11.08 1.70
C HIS A 51 5.39 -10.97 3.08
N LEU A 52 4.27 -10.25 3.17
CA LEU A 52 3.54 -10.05 4.43
C LEU A 52 2.69 -11.26 4.85
N THR A 53 2.28 -12.12 3.91
CA THR A 53 1.50 -13.35 4.18
C THR A 53 2.37 -14.55 4.57
N ARG A 54 3.69 -14.47 4.38
CA ARG A 54 4.65 -15.53 4.79
C ARG A 54 5.10 -15.42 6.26
N LEU A 55 4.61 -14.42 6.99
CA LEU A 55 4.75 -14.23 8.44
C LEU A 55 3.54 -14.80 9.17
#